data_AF-A0A2E6PZB6-F1
#
_entry.id   AF-A0A2E6PZB6-F1
#
_cell.length_a   1.000
_cell.length_b   1.000
_cell.length_c   1.000
_cell.angle_alpha   90.00
_cell.angle_beta   90.00
_cell.angle_gamma   90.00
#
_symmetry.space_group_name_H-M   'P 1'
#
loop_
_entity.id
_entity.type
_entity.pdbx_description
1 polymer ?
#
loop_
_entity_poly.entity_id
_entity_poly.type
_entity_poly.pdbx_seq_one_letter_code
_entity_poly.pdbx_strand_id
1 'polypeptide(L)'
;MFEQTILLPILVVMGSSLLLIFLPKNYGSGVECAIGFNVMVLVAVIPQLILPIWFIIVIIFWLSQSLYVWKSNYPPFRLGIWLGAGAMSGLFLGSFVAANLLA
;
A
#
# COMPACT_ATOMS: atom_id res chain seq x y z
N MET A 1 -13.38 17.26 -6.24
CA MET A 1 -13.52 16.97 -4.79
C MET A 1 -12.54 15.90 -4.27
N PHE A 2 -11.82 15.15 -5.13
CA PHE A 2 -10.84 14.14 -4.69
C PHE A 2 -9.39 14.64 -4.54
N GLU A 3 -9.04 15.81 -5.08
CA GLU A 3 -7.63 16.16 -5.28
C GLU A 3 -6.92 16.83 -4.09
N GLN A 4 -7.63 17.42 -3.13
CA GLN A 4 -6.99 18.20 -2.05
C GLN A 4 -6.91 17.50 -0.69
N THR A 5 -7.63 16.38 -0.46
CA THR A 5 -7.73 15.77 0.89
C THR A 5 -6.98 14.42 1.03
N ILE A 6 -6.66 13.73 -0.07
CA ILE A 6 -6.04 12.39 -0.04
C ILE A 6 -4.50 12.44 -0.03
N LEU A 7 -3.91 13.57 -0.45
CA LEU A 7 -2.46 13.75 -0.49
C LEU A 7 -1.80 13.58 0.88
N LEU A 8 -2.37 14.19 1.93
CA LEU A 8 -1.84 14.10 3.28
C LEU A 8 -1.83 12.63 3.79
N PRO A 9 -2.94 11.87 3.70
CA PRO A 9 -2.91 10.45 4.02
C PRO A 9 -1.89 9.63 3.22
N ILE A 10 -1.71 9.90 1.92
CA ILE A 10 -0.68 9.21 1.12
C ILE A 10 0.72 9.52 1.66
N LEU A 11 1.02 10.78 1.97
CA LEU A 11 2.32 11.16 2.54
C LEU A 11 2.56 10.54 3.91
N VAL A 12 1.53 10.45 4.76
CA VAL A 12 1.59 9.75 6.05
C VAL A 12 1.88 8.27 5.83
N VAL A 13 1.24 7.63 4.85
CA VAL A 13 1.50 6.23 4.49
C VAL A 13 2.93 6.05 4.00
N MET A 14 3.42 6.89 3.09
CA MET A 14 4.82 6.85 2.65
C MET A 14 5.79 7.06 3.82
N GLY A 15 5.52 8.02 4.71
CA GLY A 15 6.33 8.26 5.90
C GLY A 15 6.34 7.09 6.89
N SER A 16 5.22 6.36 7.00
CA SER A 16 5.13 5.17 7.84
C SER A 16 6.07 4.04 7.40
N SER A 17 6.55 4.05 6.15
CA SER A 17 7.54 3.07 5.67
C SER A 17 8.86 3.14 6.44
N LEU A 18 9.18 4.28 7.08
CA LEU A 18 10.38 4.42 7.91
C LEU A 18 10.36 3.46 9.11
N LEU A 19 9.18 3.10 9.61
CA LEU A 19 9.04 2.12 10.69
C LEU A 19 9.48 0.72 10.25
N LEU A 20 9.44 0.42 8.95
CA LEU A 20 9.89 -0.86 8.38
C LEU A 20 11.41 -1.02 8.44
N ILE A 21 12.17 0.04 8.71
CA ILE A 21 13.62 -0.05 8.92
C ILE A 21 13.93 -0.80 10.23
N PHE A 22 13.02 -0.75 11.21
CA PHE A 22 13.14 -1.45 12.49
C PHE A 22 12.62 -2.90 12.46
N LEU A 23 12.34 -3.44 11.26
CA LEU A 23 11.85 -4.81 11.13
C LEU A 23 12.87 -5.81 11.67
N PRO A 24 12.45 -6.87 12.41
CA PRO A 24 13.38 -7.86 12.95
C PRO A 24 14.19 -8.52 11.82
N LYS A 25 15.48 -8.77 12.07
CA LYS A 25 16.41 -9.34 11.07
C LYS A 25 15.94 -10.67 10.45
N ASN A 26 15.05 -11.40 11.13
CA ASN A 26 14.43 -12.63 10.64
C ASN A 26 13.60 -12.43 9.35
N TYR A 27 13.15 -11.20 9.08
CA TYR A 27 12.35 -10.84 7.89
C TYR A 27 13.21 -10.22 6.77
N GLY A 28 14.54 -10.22 6.93
CA GLY A 28 15.50 -9.68 5.98
C GLY A 28 15.73 -8.16 6.11
N SER A 29 16.10 -7.51 5.01
CA SER A 29 16.46 -6.08 5.01
C SER A 29 15.22 -5.19 5.11
N GLY A 30 15.06 -4.51 6.25
CA GLY A 30 13.99 -3.52 6.45
C GLY A 30 14.03 -2.36 5.46
N VAL A 31 15.22 -2.01 4.97
CA VAL A 31 15.40 -0.97 3.94
C VAL A 31 14.83 -1.43 2.59
N GLU A 32 15.11 -2.68 2.17
CA GLU A 32 14.52 -3.24 0.94
C GLU A 32 12.99 -3.30 1.03
N CYS A 33 12.47 -3.63 2.21
CA CYS A 33 11.04 -3.63 2.49
C CYS A 33 10.44 -2.22 2.36
N ALA A 34 11.09 -1.20 2.95
CA ALA A 34 10.66 0.19 2.83
C ALA A 34 10.69 0.72 1.38
N ILE A 35 11.69 0.30 0.59
CA ILE A 35 11.76 0.64 -0.83
C ILE A 35 10.60 -0.02 -1.58
N GLY A 36 10.38 -1.33 -1.40
CA GLY A 36 9.28 -2.06 -2.03
C GLY A 36 7.91 -1.49 -1.68
N PHE A 37 7.74 -1.05 -0.43
CA PHE A 37 6.54 -0.35 0.03
C PHE A 37 6.28 0.93 -0.76
N ASN A 38 7.26 1.84 -0.83
CA ASN A 38 7.10 3.11 -1.53
C ASN A 38 6.91 2.91 -3.04
N VAL A 39 7.62 1.94 -3.64
CA VAL A 39 7.42 1.57 -5.05
C VAL A 39 5.97 1.17 -5.29
N MET A 40 5.39 0.33 -4.44
CA MET A 40 3.99 -0.07 -4.59
C MET A 40 3.00 1.08 -4.37
N VAL A 41 3.28 1.98 -3.42
CA VAL A 41 2.46 3.20 -3.23
C VAL A 41 2.44 4.04 -4.51
N LEU A 42 3.59 4.25 -5.15
CA LEU A 42 3.66 4.96 -6.45
C LEU A 42 2.89 4.24 -7.56
N VAL A 43 3.03 2.91 -7.63
CA VAL A 43 2.27 2.07 -8.60
C VAL A 43 0.76 2.11 -8.32
N ALA A 44 0.34 2.31 -7.08
CA ALA A 44 -1.08 2.47 -6.74
C ALA A 44 -1.60 3.87 -7.08
N VAL A 45 -0.78 4.91 -6.91
CA VAL A 45 -1.20 6.32 -7.09
C VAL A 45 -1.09 6.80 -8.53
N ILE A 46 0.03 6.55 -9.22
CA ILE A 46 0.28 7.13 -10.55
C ILE A 46 -0.79 6.72 -11.58
N PRO A 47 -1.11 5.42 -11.76
CA PRO A 47 -2.11 5.02 -12.73
C PRO A 47 -3.52 5.44 -12.31
N GLN A 48 -3.79 5.58 -11.01
CA GLN A 48 -5.07 6.04 -10.47
C GLN A 48 -5.42 7.47 -10.93
N LEU A 49 -4.42 8.32 -11.20
CA LEU A 49 -4.63 9.68 -11.71
C LEU A 49 -5.26 9.70 -13.11
N ILE A 50 -5.01 8.66 -13.91
CA ILE A 50 -5.49 8.56 -15.31
C ILE A 50 -6.68 7.59 -15.40
N LEU A 51 -6.65 6.51 -14.60
CA LEU A 51 -7.64 5.45 -14.57
C LEU A 51 -8.17 5.27 -13.14
N PRO A 52 -9.25 5.96 -12.74
CA PRO A 52 -9.78 5.91 -11.38
C PRO A 52 -10.25 4.53 -10.91
N ILE A 53 -10.43 3.57 -11.82
CA ILE A 53 -10.80 2.16 -11.55
C ILE A 53 -9.58 1.33 -11.11
N TRP A 54 -8.37 1.86 -11.26
CA TRP A 54 -7.11 1.17 -10.94
C TRP A 54 -7.06 0.67 -9.49
N PHE A 55 -7.66 1.38 -8.53
CA PHE A 55 -7.75 0.94 -7.14
C PHE A 55 -8.35 -0.47 -6.97
N ILE A 56 -9.30 -0.87 -7.83
CA ILE A 56 -9.89 -2.22 -7.80
C ILE A 56 -8.80 -3.27 -8.11
N ILE A 57 -7.96 -3.00 -9.11
CA ILE A 57 -6.85 -3.89 -9.49
C ILE A 57 -5.87 -4.02 -8.32
N VAL A 58 -5.53 -2.91 -7.67
CA VAL A 58 -4.64 -2.90 -6.49
C VAL A 58 -5.23 -3.73 -5.35
N ILE A 59 -6.53 -3.60 -5.07
CA ILE A 59 -7.22 -4.36 -4.02
C ILE A 59 -7.23 -5.86 -4.36
N ILE A 60 -7.58 -6.24 -5.59
CA ILE A 60 -7.59 -7.65 -6.02
C ILE A 60 -6.19 -8.24 -5.96
N PHE A 61 -5.18 -7.49 -6.40
CA PHE A 61 -3.78 -7.90 -6.29
C PHE A 61 -3.39 -8.16 -4.84
N TRP A 62 -3.71 -7.22 -3.94
CA TRP A 62 -3.41 -7.36 -2.51
C TRP A 62 -4.11 -8.58 -1.89
N LEU A 63 -5.41 -8.77 -2.17
CA LEU A 63 -6.17 -9.94 -1.71
C LEU A 63 -5.57 -11.25 -2.23
N SER A 64 -5.22 -11.31 -3.51
CA SER A 64 -4.57 -12.47 -4.12
C SER A 64 -3.26 -12.80 -3.41
N GLN A 65 -2.40 -11.80 -3.19
CA GLN A 65 -1.12 -12.01 -2.51
C GLN A 65 -1.31 -12.43 -1.04
N SER A 66 -2.33 -11.93 -0.34
CA SER A 66 -2.63 -12.30 1.05
C SER A 66 -2.94 -13.79 1.23
N LEU A 67 -3.43 -14.48 0.19
CA LEU A 67 -3.67 -15.93 0.23
C LEU A 67 -2.37 -16.76 0.21
N TYR A 68 -1.28 -16.20 -0.32
CA TYR A 68 -0.02 -16.90 -0.52
C TYR A 68 1.11 -16.40 0.37
N VAL A 69 0.99 -15.19 0.93
CA VAL A 69 2.05 -14.54 1.73
C VAL A 69 2.51 -15.38 2.91
N TRP A 70 1.58 -16.12 3.53
CA TRP A 70 1.83 -16.96 4.69
C TRP A 70 2.50 -18.31 4.37
N LYS A 71 2.57 -18.70 3.09
CA LYS A 71 3.04 -20.02 2.65
C LYS A 71 4.50 -20.04 2.18
N SER A 72 5.18 -18.89 2.13
CA SER A 72 6.55 -18.81 1.60
C SER A 72 7.37 -17.77 2.35
N ASN A 73 8.69 -17.96 2.38
CA ASN A 73 9.62 -16.91 2.80
C ASN A 73 9.67 -15.85 1.70
N TYR A 74 8.92 -14.77 1.88
CA TYR A 74 8.86 -13.69 0.89
C TYR A 74 10.15 -12.86 0.94
N PRO A 75 10.76 -12.55 -0.22
CA PRO A 75 11.84 -11.57 -0.29
C PRO A 75 11.39 -10.24 0.34
N PRO A 76 12.28 -9.52 1.07
CA PRO A 76 11.91 -8.31 1.80
C PRO A 76 11.24 -7.25 0.93
N PHE A 77 11.74 -7.06 -0.30
CA PHE A 77 11.15 -6.15 -1.28
C PHE A 77 9.70 -6.53 -1.67
N ARG A 78 9.41 -7.82 -1.89
CA ARG A 78 8.06 -8.30 -2.20
C ARG A 78 7.11 -8.17 -1.00
N LEU A 79 7.64 -8.36 0.20
CA LEU A 79 6.88 -8.12 1.43
C LEU A 79 6.54 -6.63 1.57
N GLY A 80 7.48 -5.74 1.23
CA GLY A 80 7.24 -4.31 1.10
C GLY A 80 6.13 -3.98 0.10
N ILE A 81 6.16 -4.57 -1.10
CA ILE A 81 5.10 -4.40 -2.10
C ILE A 81 3.75 -4.83 -1.54
N TRP A 82 3.67 -5.98 -0.87
CA TRP A 82 2.42 -6.46 -0.28
C TRP A 82 1.89 -5.50 0.81
N LEU A 83 2.77 -5.00 1.68
CA LEU A 83 2.40 -4.01 2.71
C LEU A 83 1.91 -2.70 2.09
N GLY A 84 2.60 -2.19 1.05
CA GLY A 84 2.22 -0.97 0.35
C GLY A 84 0.86 -1.11 -0.36
N ALA A 85 0.61 -2.26 -1.00
CA ALA A 85 -0.67 -2.56 -1.62
C ALA A 85 -1.81 -2.61 -0.58
N GLY A 86 -1.54 -3.17 0.61
CA GLY A 86 -2.51 -3.23 1.72
C GLY A 86 -2.82 -1.85 2.29
N ALA A 87 -1.80 -1.03 2.52
CA ALA A 87 -1.97 0.34 3.02
C ALA A 87 -2.82 1.19 2.06
N MET A 88 -2.52 1.13 0.76
CA MET A 88 -3.29 1.85 -0.26
C MET A 88 -4.71 1.32 -0.41
N SER A 89 -4.91 -0.01 -0.37
CA SER A 89 -6.24 -0.62 -0.39
C SER A 89 -7.10 -0.16 0.79
N GLY A 90 -6.53 -0.13 2.00
CA GLY A 90 -7.20 0.40 3.19
C GLY A 90 -7.53 1.88 3.05
N LEU A 91 -6.63 2.68 2.48
CA LEU A 91 -6.85 4.11 2.21
C LEU A 91 -8.00 4.34 1.24
N PHE A 92 -8.04 3.58 0.14
CA PHE A 92 -9.09 3.70 -0.88
C PHE A 92 -10.45 3.30 -0.31
N LEU A 93 -10.53 2.16 0.38
CA LEU A 93 -11.76 1.68 1.00
C LEU A 93 -12.22 2.62 2.12
N GLY A 94 -11.32 3.07 2.98
CA GLY A 94 -11.64 4.01 4.06
C GLY A 94 -12.16 5.35 3.51
N SER A 95 -11.53 5.86 2.44
CA SER A 95 -11.98 7.08 1.76
C SER A 95 -13.35 6.89 1.10
N PHE A 96 -13.59 5.73 0.47
CA PHE A 96 -14.89 5.39 -0.11
C PHE A 96 -15.99 5.33 0.96
N VAL A 97 -15.73 4.65 2.08
CA VAL A 97 -16.67 4.53 3.19
C VAL A 97 -16.96 5.89 3.82
N ALA A 98 -15.92 6.68 4.11
CA ALA A 98 -16.09 8.03 4.67
C ALA A 98 -16.94 8.93 3.75
N ALA A 99 -16.72 8.86 2.44
CA ALA A 99 -17.48 9.64 1.47
C ALA A 99 -18.96 9.22 1.32
N ASN A 100 -19.33 7.99 1.69
CA ASN A 100 -20.70 7.48 1.52
C ASN A 100 -21.48 7.34 2.83
N LEU A 101 -20.80 7.24 3.97
CA LEU A 101 -21.44 7.09 5.29
C LEU A 101 -21.37 8.35 6.16
N LEU A 102 -20.43 9.27 5.90
CA LEU A 102 -20.28 10.52 6.66
C LEU A 102 -20.62 11.77 5.83
N ALA A 103 -21.12 11.59 4.61
CA ALA A 103 -21.65 12.64 3.74
C ALA A 103 -23.17 12.71 3.84
#